data_AF-A0A2D3TCW7-F1
#
_entry.id   AF-A0A2D3TCW7-F1
#
_cell.length_a   1.000
_cell.length_b   1.000
_cell.length_c   1.000
_cell.angle_alpha   90.00
_cell.angle_beta   90.00
_cell.angle_gamma   90.00
#
_symmetry.space_group_name_H-M   'P 1'
#
loop_
_entity.id
_entity.type
_entity.pdbx_description
1 polymer ?
#
loop_
_entity_poly.entity_id
_entity_poly.type
_entity_poly.pdbx_seq_one_letter_code
_entity_poly.pdbx_strand_id
1 'polypeptide(L)'
;MRSLQAKSIHMGPRISQLIKEILHNEDGFNQSVSILEEQIAFHYKHKERQDDAEGKYLSVVFRQAYSAPKCYENCLPITVATLLTSLPQNNNPLITELIASSEQSVEDWFRQYAQLVLHPVISLYLLYGIGLEAHQQNTQILFSDEGMARHLLIRDFGDGRTYAPLLHERGYALQPYSYPGILPTVFFDDIEPVRTFVVDACFLTHLHELALCLTSHYDLDTPVLWKILREVTDQVFNALKKRVSNSLWQRERKMFLSEPWSTRSLLSMHLSQYQNYRLQHELTNPLNFIA
;
A
#
# COMPACT_ATOMS: atom_id res chain seq x y z
N MET A 1 -12.24 3.70 -18.92
CA MET A 1 -13.59 3.23 -18.57
C MET A 1 -13.53 2.59 -17.19
N ARG A 2 -14.45 2.90 -16.27
CA ARG A 2 -14.52 2.21 -14.97
C ARG A 2 -15.32 0.92 -15.15
N SER A 3 -14.66 -0.23 -15.00
CA SER A 3 -15.24 -1.57 -15.11
C SER A 3 -14.53 -2.51 -14.14
N LEU A 4 -15.20 -3.56 -13.68
CA LEU A 4 -14.60 -4.54 -12.76
C LEU A 4 -14.02 -5.70 -13.55
N GLN A 5 -12.69 -5.80 -13.63
CA GLN A 5 -12.07 -6.93 -14.31
C GLN A 5 -12.29 -8.22 -13.52
N ALA A 6 -12.50 -9.33 -14.21
CA ALA A 6 -12.68 -10.64 -13.56
C ALA A 6 -11.52 -11.00 -12.62
N LYS A 7 -10.29 -10.62 -12.98
CA LYS A 7 -9.13 -10.72 -12.09
C LYS A 7 -9.43 -10.14 -10.70
N SER A 8 -9.94 -8.91 -10.62
CA SER A 8 -10.24 -8.24 -9.36
C SER A 8 -11.36 -8.96 -8.59
N ILE A 9 -12.36 -9.49 -9.30
CA ILE A 9 -13.47 -10.28 -8.70
C ILE A 9 -12.95 -11.57 -8.07
N HIS A 10 -12.05 -12.30 -8.75
CA HIS A 10 -11.50 -13.54 -8.22
C HIS A 10 -10.46 -13.30 -7.14
N MET A 11 -9.58 -12.32 -7.34
CA MET A 11 -8.42 -12.11 -6.47
C MET A 11 -8.75 -11.30 -5.22
N GLY A 12 -9.68 -10.36 -5.27
CA GLY A 12 -10.06 -9.52 -4.13
C GLY A 12 -10.43 -10.33 -2.88
N PRO A 13 -11.41 -11.27 -2.97
CA PRO A 13 -11.76 -12.14 -1.85
C PRO A 13 -10.65 -13.10 -1.43
N ARG A 14 -9.91 -13.69 -2.38
CA ARG A 14 -8.81 -14.61 -2.06
C ARG A 14 -7.69 -13.93 -1.28
N ILE A 15 -7.28 -12.74 -1.73
CA ILE A 15 -6.23 -11.95 -1.07
C ILE A 15 -6.74 -11.40 0.26
N SER A 16 -8.00 -10.96 0.33
CA SER A 16 -8.60 -10.48 1.59
C SER A 16 -8.60 -11.56 2.66
N GLN A 17 -9.06 -12.78 2.32
CA GLN A 17 -9.06 -13.90 3.25
C GLN A 17 -7.63 -14.25 3.71
N LEU A 18 -6.68 -14.32 2.77
CA LEU A 18 -5.28 -14.61 3.08
C LEU A 18 -4.68 -13.58 4.04
N ILE A 19 -4.84 -12.29 3.75
CA ILE A 19 -4.31 -11.22 4.60
C ILE A 19 -4.98 -11.25 5.96
N LYS A 20 -6.29 -11.52 6.05
CA LYS A 20 -7.00 -11.65 7.33
C LYS A 20 -6.40 -12.76 8.21
N GLU A 21 -6.10 -13.92 7.64
CA GLU A 21 -5.46 -15.03 8.36
C GLU A 21 -4.04 -14.67 8.82
N ILE A 22 -3.24 -14.02 7.96
CA ILE A 22 -1.91 -13.53 8.31
C ILE A 22 -1.97 -12.51 9.44
N LEU A 23 -2.86 -11.52 9.35
CA LEU A 23 -3.01 -10.49 10.37
C LEU A 23 -3.48 -11.08 11.70
N HIS A 24 -4.32 -12.12 11.69
CA HIS A 24 -4.67 -12.82 12.92
C HIS A 24 -3.44 -13.47 13.58
N ASN A 25 -2.59 -14.12 12.79
CA ASN A 25 -1.40 -14.82 13.28
C ASN A 25 -0.25 -13.89 13.69
N GLU A 26 -0.19 -12.69 13.11
CA GLU A 26 0.80 -11.66 13.42
C GLU A 26 0.30 -10.62 14.45
N ASP A 27 -0.86 -10.85 15.10
CA ASP A 27 -1.53 -9.90 15.99
C ASP A 27 -1.64 -8.49 15.36
N GLY A 28 -2.00 -8.43 14.07
CA GLY A 28 -2.13 -7.20 13.31
C GLY A 28 -0.84 -6.36 13.24
N PHE A 29 0.33 -6.99 13.38
CA PHE A 29 1.63 -6.33 13.52
C PHE A 29 1.62 -5.27 14.64
N ASN A 30 1.37 -5.72 15.88
CA ASN A 30 1.12 -4.88 17.06
C ASN A 30 -0.19 -4.10 16.97
N GLN A 31 -1.22 -4.74 16.44
CA GLN A 31 -2.56 -4.18 16.27
C GLN A 31 -2.55 -2.85 15.53
N SER A 32 -1.63 -2.68 14.57
CA SER A 32 -1.41 -1.41 13.86
C SER A 32 -2.13 -1.34 12.52
N VAL A 33 -2.61 -2.47 12.01
CA VAL A 33 -3.30 -2.55 10.72
C VAL A 33 -4.54 -3.45 10.76
N SER A 34 -5.54 -3.11 9.96
CA SER A 34 -6.64 -3.99 9.59
C SER A 34 -7.03 -3.79 8.13
N ILE A 35 -7.84 -4.70 7.60
CA ILE A 35 -8.33 -4.64 6.22
C ILE A 35 -9.85 -4.51 6.17
N LEU A 36 -10.35 -3.87 5.13
CA LEU A 36 -11.77 -3.94 4.75
C LEU A 36 -11.93 -5.09 3.76
N GLU A 37 -12.25 -6.27 4.31
CA GLU A 37 -12.33 -7.54 3.59
C GLU A 37 -13.31 -7.46 2.41
N GLU A 38 -12.86 -7.87 1.23
CA GLU A 38 -13.74 -8.10 0.07
C GLU A 38 -14.35 -9.50 0.19
N GLN A 39 -15.40 -9.63 0.98
CA GLN A 39 -15.90 -10.92 1.47
C GLN A 39 -16.40 -11.84 0.36
N ILE A 40 -17.16 -11.29 -0.58
CA ILE A 40 -17.82 -12.07 -1.64
C ILE A 40 -17.83 -11.22 -2.91
N ALA A 41 -17.62 -11.86 -4.06
CA ALA A 41 -17.73 -11.22 -5.35
C ALA A 41 -18.42 -12.13 -6.37
N PHE A 42 -19.20 -11.54 -7.26
CA PHE A 42 -19.89 -12.23 -8.35
C PHE A 42 -19.54 -11.54 -9.67
N HIS A 43 -19.30 -12.35 -10.71
CA HIS A 43 -19.16 -11.88 -12.08
C HIS A 43 -20.03 -12.72 -13.00
N TYR A 44 -20.55 -12.10 -14.04
CA TYR A 44 -21.24 -12.81 -15.11
C TYR A 44 -20.25 -13.62 -15.95
N LYS A 45 -20.60 -14.88 -16.19
CA LYS A 45 -19.94 -15.79 -17.11
C LYS A 45 -20.95 -16.22 -18.18
N HIS A 46 -20.61 -16.05 -19.44
CA HIS A 46 -21.49 -16.39 -20.55
C HIS A 46 -21.76 -17.90 -20.60
N LYS A 47 -23.04 -18.30 -20.60
CA LYS A 47 -23.45 -19.71 -20.51
C LYS A 47 -22.89 -20.59 -21.64
N GLU A 48 -22.91 -20.10 -22.88
CA GLU A 48 -22.46 -20.90 -24.05
C GLU A 48 -20.94 -20.79 -24.28
N ARG A 49 -20.43 -19.57 -24.46
CA ARG A 49 -19.00 -19.31 -24.70
C ARG A 49 -18.09 -19.65 -23.51
N GLN A 50 -18.64 -19.75 -22.29
CA GLN A 50 -17.88 -20.05 -21.07
C GLN A 50 -16.75 -19.04 -20.78
N ASP A 51 -16.88 -17.81 -21.25
CA ASP A 51 -15.98 -16.69 -20.95
C ASP A 51 -16.69 -15.59 -20.14
N ASP A 52 -15.94 -14.55 -19.76
CA ASP A 52 -16.35 -13.44 -18.90
C ASP A 52 -16.28 -12.07 -19.61
N ALA A 53 -16.34 -12.05 -20.95
CA ALA A 53 -16.11 -10.84 -21.73
C ALA A 53 -17.05 -9.67 -21.35
N GLU A 54 -18.32 -9.97 -21.10
CA GLU A 54 -19.34 -9.03 -20.59
C GLU A 54 -19.35 -8.91 -19.07
N GLY A 55 -18.68 -9.83 -18.36
CA GLY A 55 -18.56 -9.83 -16.91
C GLY A 55 -18.04 -8.51 -16.36
N LYS A 56 -17.17 -7.83 -17.12
CA LYS A 56 -16.65 -6.51 -16.75
C LYS A 56 -17.71 -5.41 -16.55
N TYR A 57 -18.89 -5.59 -17.13
CA TYR A 57 -20.03 -4.68 -17.00
C TYR A 57 -21.12 -5.21 -16.04
N LEU A 58 -21.05 -6.49 -15.67
CA LEU A 58 -22.01 -7.18 -14.84
C LEU A 58 -21.28 -7.97 -13.74
N SER A 59 -20.69 -7.24 -12.82
CA SER A 59 -19.99 -7.79 -11.65
C SER A 59 -20.27 -6.95 -10.41
N VAL A 60 -20.15 -7.57 -9.25
CA VAL A 60 -20.32 -6.93 -7.93
C VAL A 60 -19.29 -7.50 -6.94
N VAL A 61 -18.77 -6.65 -6.07
CA VAL A 61 -17.91 -7.01 -4.94
C VAL A 61 -18.53 -6.44 -3.67
N PHE A 62 -18.72 -7.29 -2.66
CA PHE A 62 -19.18 -6.90 -1.33
C PHE A 62 -17.98 -6.72 -0.41
N ARG A 63 -17.76 -5.49 0.02
CA ARG A 63 -16.69 -5.13 0.95
C ARG A 63 -17.27 -4.89 2.34
N GLN A 64 -16.61 -5.41 3.35
CA GLN A 64 -16.97 -5.17 4.74
C GLN A 64 -16.98 -3.66 5.03
N ALA A 65 -18.03 -3.19 5.70
CA ALA A 65 -18.06 -1.84 6.25
C ALA A 65 -17.13 -1.77 7.46
N TYR A 66 -16.38 -0.68 7.59
CA TYR A 66 -15.57 -0.47 8.77
C TYR A 66 -16.46 -0.41 10.02
N SER A 67 -16.11 -1.22 11.01
CA SER A 67 -16.68 -1.15 12.36
C SER A 67 -15.52 -1.01 13.32
N ALA A 68 -15.45 0.11 14.03
CA ALA A 68 -14.35 0.38 14.93
C ALA A 68 -14.30 -0.64 16.07
N PRO A 69 -13.14 -1.28 16.33
CA PRO A 69 -12.92 -1.95 17.60
C PRO A 69 -13.04 -0.95 18.75
N LYS A 70 -13.41 -1.43 19.95
CA LYS A 70 -13.57 -0.59 21.15
C LYS A 70 -12.40 0.36 21.41
N CYS A 71 -11.16 -0.09 21.18
CA CYS A 71 -9.95 0.71 21.38
C CYS A 71 -9.81 1.91 20.42
N TYR A 72 -10.59 1.95 19.34
CA TYR A 72 -10.60 3.03 18.35
C TYR A 72 -11.97 3.67 18.16
N GLU A 73 -12.90 3.49 19.11
CA GLU A 73 -14.26 4.05 19.01
C GLU A 73 -14.29 5.58 18.86
N ASN A 74 -13.31 6.26 19.47
CA ASN A 74 -13.18 7.72 19.40
C ASN A 74 -12.31 8.19 18.22
N CYS A 75 -11.78 7.27 17.41
CA CYS A 75 -10.95 7.65 16.28
C CYS A 75 -11.76 7.87 15.01
N LEU A 76 -11.39 8.90 14.24
CA LEU A 76 -12.00 9.22 12.96
C LEU A 76 -11.23 8.56 11.82
N PRO A 77 -11.84 7.65 11.03
CA PRO A 77 -11.21 7.11 9.83
C PRO A 77 -11.20 8.18 8.71
N ILE A 78 -10.01 8.57 8.27
CA ILE A 78 -9.81 9.53 7.18
C ILE A 78 -9.06 8.85 6.04
N THR A 79 -9.60 8.93 4.81
CA THR A 79 -8.90 8.45 3.61
C THR A 79 -7.68 9.33 3.33
N VAL A 80 -6.52 8.73 3.07
CA VAL A 80 -5.25 9.47 2.93
C VAL A 80 -5.31 10.55 1.85
N ALA A 81 -6.01 10.31 0.74
CA ALA A 81 -6.19 11.30 -0.34
C ALA A 81 -6.84 12.60 0.16
N THR A 82 -7.67 12.53 1.21
CA THR A 82 -8.31 13.69 1.82
C THR A 82 -7.33 14.54 2.63
N LEU A 83 -6.25 13.95 3.15
CA LEU A 83 -5.24 14.66 3.96
C LEU A 83 -4.56 15.79 3.20
N LEU A 84 -4.42 15.63 1.88
CA LEU A 84 -3.82 16.62 0.98
C LEU A 84 -4.84 17.61 0.41
N THR A 85 -6.12 17.47 0.75
CA THR A 85 -7.17 18.37 0.25
C THR A 85 -7.18 19.66 1.04
N SER A 86 -7.31 20.79 0.32
CA SER A 86 -7.46 22.12 0.91
C SER A 86 -8.72 22.23 1.78
N LEU A 87 -8.54 22.81 2.97
CA LEU A 87 -9.61 23.18 3.86
C LEU A 87 -10.41 24.35 3.27
N PRO A 88 -11.75 24.36 3.41
CA PRO A 88 -12.59 25.43 2.86
C PRO A 88 -12.29 26.83 3.41
N GLN A 89 -11.75 26.91 4.64
CA GLN A 89 -11.58 28.18 5.37
C GLN A 89 -10.29 28.91 5.01
N ASN A 90 -9.19 28.18 4.77
CA ASN A 90 -7.84 28.76 4.67
C ASN A 90 -6.97 28.13 3.56
N ASN A 91 -7.53 27.23 2.73
CA ASN A 91 -6.83 26.46 1.69
C ASN A 91 -5.68 25.56 2.17
N ASN A 92 -5.38 25.51 3.47
CA ASN A 92 -4.34 24.63 4.00
C ASN A 92 -4.74 23.15 3.82
N PRO A 93 -3.80 22.25 3.55
CA PRO A 93 -4.09 20.82 3.50
C PRO A 93 -4.66 20.32 4.85
N LEU A 94 -5.67 19.45 4.84
CA LEU A 94 -6.29 18.92 6.07
C LEU A 94 -5.29 18.35 7.08
N ILE A 95 -4.20 17.74 6.61
CA ILE A 95 -3.16 17.17 7.48
C ILE A 95 -2.56 18.17 8.46
N THR A 96 -2.53 19.46 8.13
CA THR A 96 -1.91 20.49 8.99
C THR A 96 -2.73 20.75 10.25
N GLU A 97 -4.06 20.61 10.19
CA GLU A 97 -4.94 20.72 11.36
C GLU A 97 -4.77 19.52 12.29
N LEU A 98 -4.53 18.32 11.74
CA LEU A 98 -4.24 17.11 12.53
C LEU A 98 -2.90 17.26 13.26
N ILE A 99 -1.87 17.78 12.57
CA ILE A 99 -0.57 18.05 13.18
C ILE A 99 -0.70 19.13 14.26
N ALA A 100 -1.39 20.25 13.97
CA ALA A 100 -1.60 21.33 14.94
C ALA A 100 -2.34 20.83 16.19
N SER A 101 -3.35 19.98 16.03
CA SER A 101 -4.11 19.39 17.15
C SER A 101 -3.29 18.44 18.01
N SER A 102 -2.21 17.86 17.47
CA SER A 102 -1.34 16.93 18.19
C SER A 102 -0.31 17.60 19.10
N GLU A 103 -0.11 18.91 18.95
CA GLU A 103 0.91 19.69 19.66
C GLU A 103 2.35 19.17 19.46
N GLN A 104 2.59 18.31 18.45
CA GLN A 104 3.91 17.78 18.10
C GLN A 104 4.60 18.62 17.03
N SER A 105 5.93 18.47 16.95
CA SER A 105 6.69 18.93 15.78
C SER A 105 6.23 18.16 14.53
N VAL A 106 6.38 18.79 13.36
CA VAL A 106 6.04 18.15 12.07
C VAL A 106 6.90 16.90 11.86
N GLU A 107 8.16 16.95 12.27
CA GLU A 107 9.12 15.86 12.20
C GLU A 107 8.69 14.65 13.05
N ASP A 108 8.31 14.88 14.31
CA ASP A 108 7.91 13.81 15.23
C ASP A 108 6.58 13.19 14.83
N TRP A 109 5.64 14.02 14.39
CA TRP A 109 4.36 13.55 13.86
C TRP A 109 4.56 12.70 12.61
N PHE A 110 5.36 13.20 11.65
CA PHE A 110 5.65 12.47 10.41
C PHE A 110 6.40 11.16 10.68
N ARG A 111 7.32 11.13 11.65
CA ARG A 111 8.01 9.91 12.07
C ARG A 111 7.04 8.85 12.57
N GLN A 112 6.10 9.23 13.45
CA GLN A 112 5.09 8.32 13.98
C GLN A 112 4.13 7.85 12.89
N TYR A 113 3.70 8.75 12.01
CA TYR A 113 2.88 8.42 10.86
C TYR A 113 3.57 7.41 9.93
N ALA A 114 4.82 7.68 9.54
CA ALA A 114 5.60 6.80 8.68
C ALA A 114 5.82 5.44 9.35
N GLN A 115 6.09 5.40 10.66
CA GLN A 115 6.24 4.14 11.40
C GLN A 115 4.95 3.32 11.39
N LEU A 116 3.79 3.95 11.61
CA LEU A 116 2.48 3.31 11.56
C LEU A 116 2.19 2.68 10.19
N VAL A 117 2.52 3.39 9.11
CA VAL A 117 2.28 2.92 7.73
C VAL A 117 3.29 1.85 7.32
N LEU A 118 4.59 2.12 7.50
CA LEU A 118 5.65 1.28 6.97
C LEU A 118 5.79 -0.05 7.70
N HIS A 119 5.52 -0.11 9.00
CA HIS A 119 5.66 -1.34 9.77
C HIS A 119 4.83 -2.51 9.18
N PRO A 120 3.50 -2.41 9.05
CA PRO A 120 2.70 -3.48 8.46
C PRO A 120 2.97 -3.69 6.97
N VAL A 121 3.20 -2.61 6.19
CA VAL A 121 3.43 -2.70 4.74
C VAL A 121 4.72 -3.48 4.43
N ILE A 122 5.84 -3.11 5.05
CA ILE A 122 7.11 -3.81 4.86
C ILE A 122 7.06 -5.21 5.48
N SER A 123 6.35 -5.41 6.60
CA SER A 123 6.22 -6.74 7.22
C SER A 123 5.48 -7.72 6.30
N LEU A 124 4.35 -7.33 5.71
CA LEU A 124 3.64 -8.16 4.73
C LEU A 124 4.49 -8.43 3.49
N TYR A 125 5.19 -7.41 2.99
CA TYR A 125 6.08 -7.54 1.84
C TYR A 125 7.22 -8.52 2.10
N LEU A 126 7.98 -8.32 3.18
CA LEU A 126 9.23 -9.00 3.41
C LEU A 126 9.05 -10.39 4.03
N LEU A 127 8.02 -10.59 4.86
CA LEU A 127 7.76 -11.87 5.52
C LEU A 127 6.90 -12.82 4.69
N TYR A 128 5.97 -12.28 3.91
CA TYR A 128 4.93 -13.03 3.21
C TYR A 128 4.94 -12.83 1.69
N GLY A 129 5.78 -11.92 1.17
CA GLY A 129 5.79 -11.59 -0.26
C GLY A 129 4.54 -10.85 -0.71
N ILE A 130 3.75 -10.25 0.18
CA ILE A 130 2.49 -9.58 -0.17
C ILE A 130 2.72 -8.08 -0.30
N GLY A 131 2.47 -7.55 -1.49
CA GLY A 131 2.48 -6.12 -1.77
C GLY A 131 1.09 -5.52 -1.61
N LEU A 132 0.93 -4.62 -0.64
CA LEU A 132 -0.28 -3.83 -0.46
C LEU A 132 -0.29 -2.64 -1.43
N GLU A 133 -1.43 -2.37 -2.06
CA GLU A 133 -1.65 -1.15 -2.85
C GLU A 133 -1.97 0.03 -1.93
N ALA A 134 -1.06 0.33 -1.00
CA ALA A 134 -1.26 1.34 0.05
C ALA A 134 -1.14 2.80 -0.46
N HIS A 135 -1.73 3.10 -1.61
CA HIS A 135 -1.80 4.46 -2.15
C HIS A 135 -2.91 5.26 -1.46
N GLN A 136 -2.94 6.57 -1.71
CA GLN A 136 -3.78 7.52 -0.97
C GLN A 136 -5.29 7.18 -0.94
N GLN A 137 -5.85 6.57 -1.98
CA GLN A 137 -7.29 6.23 -2.04
C GLN A 137 -7.66 4.87 -1.40
N ASN A 138 -6.71 3.94 -1.32
CA ASN A 138 -6.89 2.59 -0.75
C ASN A 138 -6.50 2.52 0.73
N THR A 139 -5.86 3.58 1.23
CA THR A 139 -5.43 3.71 2.61
C THR A 139 -6.35 4.67 3.37
N GLN A 140 -6.80 4.25 4.55
CA GLN A 140 -7.38 5.14 5.56
C GLN A 140 -6.55 5.04 6.84
N ILE A 141 -6.48 6.16 7.56
CA ILE A 141 -5.84 6.24 8.86
C ILE A 141 -6.90 6.65 9.88
N LEU A 142 -6.88 5.98 11.03
CA LEU A 142 -7.69 6.36 12.18
C LEU A 142 -6.92 7.42 12.96
N PHE A 143 -7.47 8.61 13.05
CA PHE A 143 -6.91 9.69 13.84
C PHE A 143 -7.63 9.79 15.18
N SER A 144 -6.90 9.95 16.28
CA SER A 144 -7.49 10.32 17.57
C SER A 144 -8.01 11.76 17.54
N ASP A 145 -8.73 12.14 18.58
CA ASP A 145 -9.16 13.51 18.85
C ASP A 145 -7.99 14.48 19.03
N GLU A 146 -6.81 14.00 19.45
CA GLU A 146 -5.57 14.77 19.46
C GLU A 146 -4.86 14.78 18.09
N GLY A 147 -5.50 14.37 17.00
CA GLY A 147 -4.91 14.42 15.65
C GLY A 147 -3.77 13.42 15.40
N MET A 148 -3.58 12.43 16.29
CA MET A 148 -2.53 11.41 16.16
C MET A 148 -3.00 10.25 15.29
N ALA A 149 -2.15 9.78 14.38
CA ALA A 149 -2.40 8.56 13.61
C ALA A 149 -2.29 7.33 14.53
N ARG A 150 -3.37 6.54 14.63
CA ARG A 150 -3.48 5.41 15.58
C ARG A 150 -3.53 4.04 14.92
N HIS A 151 -4.11 3.95 13.71
CA HIS A 151 -4.35 2.67 13.05
C HIS A 151 -4.42 2.80 11.54
N LEU A 152 -3.93 1.79 10.83
CA LEU A 152 -3.98 1.69 9.37
C LEU A 152 -5.17 0.80 8.92
N LEU A 153 -5.98 1.29 7.99
CA LEU A 153 -6.97 0.49 7.28
C LEU A 153 -6.65 0.44 5.78
N ILE A 154 -6.61 -0.76 5.23
CA ILE A 154 -6.39 -0.98 3.79
C ILE A 154 -7.63 -1.60 3.15
N ARG A 155 -7.93 -1.18 1.93
CA ARG A 155 -9.01 -1.71 1.09
C ARG A 155 -8.53 -1.92 -0.34
N ASP A 156 -9.35 -2.63 -1.12
CA ASP A 156 -9.14 -2.88 -2.55
C ASP A 156 -7.95 -3.80 -2.84
N PHE A 157 -8.21 -5.12 -2.88
CA PHE A 157 -7.17 -6.13 -3.01
C PHE A 157 -7.15 -6.81 -4.37
N GLY A 158 -8.07 -6.46 -5.26
CA GLY A 158 -8.23 -7.11 -6.57
C GLY A 158 -6.99 -7.05 -7.47
N ASP A 159 -6.12 -6.06 -7.25
CA ASP A 159 -4.86 -5.89 -7.97
C ASP A 159 -3.61 -6.19 -7.15
N GLY A 160 -3.78 -6.74 -5.94
CA GLY A 160 -2.68 -7.09 -5.05
C GLY A 160 -1.64 -7.99 -5.72
N ARG A 161 -0.37 -7.77 -5.38
CA ARG A 161 0.78 -8.49 -5.94
C ARG A 161 1.36 -9.40 -4.86
N THR A 162 1.67 -10.65 -5.21
CA THR A 162 2.17 -11.66 -4.26
C THR A 162 3.37 -12.39 -4.85
N TYR A 163 4.42 -12.55 -4.07
CA TYR A 163 5.58 -13.38 -4.39
C TYR A 163 5.43 -14.71 -3.67
N ALA A 164 5.04 -15.73 -4.45
CA ALA A 164 4.62 -17.04 -3.94
C ALA A 164 5.68 -17.76 -3.09
N PRO A 165 7.00 -17.70 -3.39
CA PRO A 165 7.99 -18.40 -2.58
C PRO A 165 7.99 -18.00 -1.10
N LEU A 166 7.93 -16.70 -0.77
CA LEU A 166 7.85 -16.25 0.63
C LEU A 166 6.53 -16.64 1.29
N LEU A 167 5.45 -16.60 0.52
CA LEU A 167 4.14 -17.03 1.01
C LEU A 167 4.14 -18.53 1.38
N HIS A 168 4.71 -19.35 0.50
CA HIS A 168 4.82 -20.80 0.67
C HIS A 168 5.74 -21.18 1.83
N GLU A 169 6.85 -20.47 2.03
CA GLU A 169 7.75 -20.65 3.19
C GLU A 169 7.02 -20.45 4.53
N ARG A 170 5.93 -19.68 4.54
CA ARG A 170 5.07 -19.44 5.71
C ARG A 170 3.89 -20.40 5.82
N GLY A 171 3.78 -21.38 4.92
CA GLY A 171 2.71 -22.37 4.93
C GLY A 171 1.40 -21.91 4.30
N TYR A 172 1.40 -20.78 3.60
CA TYR A 172 0.22 -20.29 2.87
C TYR A 172 0.36 -20.56 1.38
N ALA A 173 -0.77 -20.58 0.68
CA ALA A 173 -0.81 -20.64 -0.77
C ALA A 173 -1.92 -19.72 -1.28
N LEU A 174 -1.69 -19.13 -2.45
CA LEU A 174 -2.67 -18.27 -3.12
C LEU A 174 -2.88 -18.76 -4.54
N GLN A 175 -4.10 -19.19 -4.85
CA GLN A 175 -4.43 -19.64 -6.20
C GLN A 175 -4.50 -18.43 -7.15
N PRO A 176 -3.63 -18.35 -8.18
CA PRO A 176 -3.66 -17.24 -9.12
C PRO A 176 -4.91 -17.27 -9.99
N TYR A 177 -5.31 -16.09 -10.47
CA TYR A 177 -6.20 -15.94 -11.61
C TYR A 177 -5.35 -15.80 -12.88
N SER A 178 -5.60 -16.65 -13.88
CA SER A 178 -4.87 -16.61 -15.16
C SER A 178 -5.86 -16.54 -16.31
N TYR A 179 -5.71 -15.54 -17.17
CA TYR A 179 -6.47 -15.38 -18.39
C TYR A 179 -5.61 -14.63 -19.43
N PRO A 180 -5.66 -14.98 -20.73
CA PRO A 180 -4.86 -14.32 -21.76
C PRO A 180 -5.02 -12.79 -21.76
N GLY A 181 -3.91 -12.06 -21.72
CA GLY A 181 -3.89 -10.60 -21.70
C GLY A 181 -4.12 -9.95 -20.33
N ILE A 182 -4.41 -10.72 -19.29
CA ILE A 182 -4.54 -10.23 -17.92
C ILE A 182 -3.19 -10.31 -17.21
N LEU A 183 -2.78 -9.22 -16.55
CA LEU A 183 -1.55 -9.19 -15.78
C LEU A 183 -1.65 -10.12 -14.56
N PRO A 184 -0.59 -10.91 -14.28
CA PRO A 184 -0.56 -11.79 -13.13
C PRO A 184 -0.52 -11.00 -11.81
N THR A 185 -1.12 -11.58 -10.78
CA THR A 185 -1.09 -11.09 -9.39
C THR A 185 -0.16 -11.92 -8.51
N VAL A 186 0.25 -13.10 -8.96
CA VAL A 186 1.14 -14.02 -8.24
C VAL A 186 2.39 -14.28 -9.08
N PHE A 187 3.55 -14.09 -8.48
CA PHE A 187 4.87 -14.19 -9.11
C PHE A 187 5.71 -15.27 -8.42
N PHE A 188 6.48 -16.01 -9.20
CA PHE A 188 7.30 -17.12 -8.71
C PHE A 188 8.81 -16.86 -8.87
N ASP A 189 9.18 -16.20 -9.96
CA ASP A 189 10.60 -16.06 -10.33
C ASP A 189 11.26 -14.84 -9.67
N ASP A 190 10.56 -13.70 -9.64
CA ASP A 190 11.09 -12.44 -9.13
C ASP A 190 10.09 -11.74 -8.20
N ILE A 191 10.63 -11.14 -7.13
CA ILE A 191 9.89 -10.32 -6.17
C ILE A 191 9.74 -8.88 -6.69
N GLU A 192 10.52 -8.47 -7.69
CA GLU A 192 10.52 -7.11 -8.26
C GLU A 192 9.10 -6.57 -8.55
N PRO A 193 8.17 -7.32 -9.17
CA PRO A 193 6.83 -6.78 -9.45
C PRO A 193 6.04 -6.44 -8.19
N VAL A 194 6.30 -7.16 -7.09
CA VAL A 194 5.71 -6.88 -5.77
C VAL A 194 6.42 -5.69 -5.12
N ARG A 195 7.76 -5.64 -5.22
CA ARG A 195 8.56 -4.51 -4.72
C ARG A 195 8.12 -3.20 -5.33
N THR A 196 8.08 -3.14 -6.66
CA THR A 196 7.70 -1.94 -7.41
C THR A 196 6.27 -1.53 -7.09
N PHE A 197 5.37 -2.48 -6.84
CA PHE A 197 4.02 -2.18 -6.39
C PHE A 197 3.99 -1.49 -5.01
N VAL A 198 4.78 -1.96 -4.06
CA VAL A 198 4.91 -1.35 -2.72
C VAL A 198 5.56 0.03 -2.80
N VAL A 199 6.65 0.15 -3.57
CA VAL A 199 7.36 1.42 -3.78
C VAL A 199 6.43 2.44 -4.43
N ASP A 200 5.76 2.09 -5.53
CA ASP A 200 4.82 2.97 -6.22
C ASP A 200 3.69 3.44 -5.30
N ALA A 201 3.02 2.51 -4.64
CA ALA A 201 1.80 2.81 -3.89
C ALA A 201 2.11 3.51 -2.56
N CYS A 202 3.00 2.94 -1.75
CA CYS A 202 3.25 3.38 -0.38
C CYS A 202 4.34 4.45 -0.29
N PHE A 203 5.46 4.28 -1.00
CA PHE A 203 6.58 5.21 -0.86
C PHE A 203 6.41 6.45 -1.73
N LEU A 204 6.12 6.26 -3.02
CA LEU A 204 6.03 7.35 -3.98
C LEU A 204 4.67 8.06 -3.90
N THR A 205 3.56 7.34 -4.11
CA THR A 205 2.23 7.99 -4.21
C THR A 205 1.71 8.44 -2.85
N HIS A 206 2.19 7.87 -1.74
CA HIS A 206 1.69 8.19 -0.40
C HIS A 206 2.71 8.97 0.43
N LEU A 207 3.78 8.34 0.91
CA LEU A 207 4.67 8.97 1.89
C LEU A 207 5.50 10.12 1.32
N HIS A 208 5.95 10.02 0.06
CA HIS A 208 6.67 11.10 -0.62
C HIS A 208 5.78 12.32 -0.87
N GLU A 209 4.54 12.14 -1.32
CA GLU A 209 3.57 13.23 -1.51
C GLU A 209 3.24 13.95 -0.19
N LEU A 210 3.09 13.21 0.91
CA LEU A 210 2.94 13.81 2.24
C LEU A 210 4.20 14.60 2.64
N ALA A 211 5.39 14.04 2.43
CA ALA A 211 6.64 14.73 2.74
C ALA A 211 6.80 16.02 1.91
N LEU A 212 6.47 16.00 0.61
CA LEU A 212 6.46 17.18 -0.26
C LEU A 212 5.50 18.25 0.26
N CYS A 213 4.26 17.86 0.55
CA CYS A 213 3.22 18.75 1.05
C CYS A 213 3.64 19.44 2.35
N LEU A 214 4.12 18.67 3.33
CA LEU A 214 4.54 19.20 4.64
C LEU A 214 5.81 20.05 4.53
N THR A 215 6.79 19.63 3.74
CA THR A 215 8.02 20.42 3.49
C THR A 215 7.67 21.79 2.90
N SER A 216 6.77 21.83 1.92
CA SER A 216 6.34 23.09 1.31
C SER A 216 5.48 23.95 2.23
N HIS A 217 4.62 23.34 3.05
CA HIS A 217 3.70 24.09 3.90
C HIS A 217 4.41 24.72 5.11
N TYR A 218 5.33 23.97 5.73
CA TYR A 218 6.04 24.39 6.94
C TYR A 218 7.43 24.99 6.66
N ASP A 219 7.79 25.20 5.38
CA ASP A 219 9.09 25.75 4.94
C ASP A 219 10.28 25.00 5.55
N LEU A 220 10.23 23.66 5.48
CA LEU A 220 11.27 22.80 6.06
C LEU A 220 12.48 22.69 5.13
N ASP A 221 13.67 22.60 5.72
CA ASP A 221 14.88 22.29 4.96
C ASP A 221 14.75 20.91 4.27
N THR A 222 14.96 20.86 2.96
CA THR A 222 15.10 19.57 2.27
C THR A 222 16.48 18.99 2.55
N PRO A 223 16.62 17.72 2.98
CA PRO A 223 15.62 16.65 2.92
C PRO A 223 15.18 16.11 4.31
N VAL A 224 14.75 16.96 5.24
CA VAL A 224 14.42 16.57 6.63
C VAL A 224 13.43 15.38 6.70
N LEU A 225 12.25 15.49 6.06
CA LEU A 225 11.24 14.43 6.14
C LEU A 225 11.65 13.14 5.41
N TRP A 226 12.46 13.23 4.36
CA TRP A 226 12.99 12.05 3.68
C TRP A 226 14.10 11.34 4.49
N LYS A 227 14.89 12.08 5.28
CA LYS A 227 15.81 11.47 6.26
C LYS A 227 15.02 10.66 7.29
N ILE A 228 13.92 11.21 7.80
CA ILE A 228 13.01 10.50 8.71
C ILE A 228 12.45 9.24 8.03
N LEU A 229 11.96 9.36 6.80
CA LEU A 229 11.42 8.23 6.04
C LEU A 229 12.47 7.13 5.83
N ARG A 230 13.71 7.50 5.52
CA ARG A 230 14.85 6.57 5.43
C ARG A 230 15.10 5.85 6.75
N GLU A 231 15.20 6.59 7.85
CA GLU A 231 15.48 6.05 9.18
C GLU A 231 14.40 5.07 9.61
N VAL A 232 13.13 5.44 9.47
CA VAL A 232 11.98 4.59 9.81
C VAL A 232 11.98 3.33 8.93
N THR A 233 12.20 3.46 7.63
CA THR A 233 12.31 2.32 6.70
C THR A 233 13.41 1.36 7.16
N ASP A 234 14.60 1.88 7.46
CA ASP A 234 15.72 1.07 7.93
C ASP A 234 15.42 0.39 9.27
N GLN A 235 14.80 1.09 10.20
CA GLN A 235 14.38 0.53 11.49
C GLN A 235 13.42 -0.65 11.31
N VAL A 236 12.42 -0.53 10.43
CA VAL A 236 11.49 -1.64 10.13
C VAL A 236 12.23 -2.82 9.49
N PHE A 237 13.11 -2.59 8.52
CA PHE A 237 13.95 -3.66 7.95
C PHE A 237 14.82 -4.34 9.02
N ASN A 238 15.44 -3.58 9.92
CA ASN A 238 16.28 -4.10 10.99
C ASN A 238 15.48 -4.95 11.99
N ALA A 239 14.26 -4.53 12.35
CA ALA A 239 13.36 -5.30 13.21
C ALA A 239 13.00 -6.68 12.62
N LEU A 240 12.90 -6.76 11.29
CA LEU A 240 12.55 -7.99 10.57
C LEU A 240 13.75 -8.87 10.21
N LYS A 241 14.99 -8.39 10.37
CA LYS A 241 16.22 -9.07 9.92
C LYS A 241 16.35 -10.52 10.39
N LYS A 242 15.96 -10.81 11.63
CA LYS A 242 16.05 -12.16 12.21
C LYS A 242 14.96 -13.12 11.71
N ARG A 243 13.92 -12.61 11.05
CA ARG A 243 12.75 -13.37 10.58
C ARG A 243 12.85 -13.79 9.11
N VAL A 244 13.86 -13.32 8.38
CA VAL A 244 14.06 -13.58 6.94
C VAL A 244 15.50 -14.00 6.64
N SER A 245 15.73 -14.57 5.45
CA SER A 245 17.09 -14.92 5.04
C SER A 245 17.97 -13.67 4.89
N ASN A 246 19.25 -13.80 5.24
CA ASN A 246 20.18 -12.67 5.21
C ASN A 246 20.37 -12.12 3.78
N SER A 247 20.35 -12.98 2.76
CA SER A 247 20.46 -12.56 1.36
C SER A 247 19.25 -11.74 0.90
N LEU A 248 18.03 -12.19 1.21
CA LEU A 248 16.81 -11.44 0.90
C LEU A 248 16.81 -10.10 1.63
N TRP A 249 17.10 -10.10 2.94
CA TRP A 249 17.15 -8.88 3.74
C TRP A 249 18.12 -7.84 3.17
N GLN A 250 19.36 -8.26 2.87
CA GLN A 250 20.38 -7.37 2.31
C GLN A 250 19.94 -6.79 0.96
N ARG A 251 19.43 -7.65 0.07
CA ARG A 251 18.98 -7.25 -1.28
C ARG A 251 17.81 -6.26 -1.20
N GLU A 252 16.74 -6.63 -0.52
CA GLU A 252 15.52 -5.81 -0.48
C GLU A 252 15.75 -4.50 0.26
N ARG A 253 16.49 -4.52 1.39
CA ARG A 253 16.85 -3.28 2.08
C ARG A 253 17.63 -2.31 1.16
N LYS A 254 18.57 -2.83 0.36
CA LYS A 254 19.33 -2.01 -0.60
C LYS A 254 18.40 -1.41 -1.66
N MET A 255 17.46 -2.19 -2.18
CA MET A 255 16.50 -1.72 -3.18
C MET A 255 15.63 -0.56 -2.68
N PHE A 256 15.16 -0.63 -1.43
CA PHE A 256 14.34 0.45 -0.85
C PHE A 256 15.16 1.69 -0.51
N LEU A 257 16.38 1.51 0.02
CA LEU A 257 17.15 2.61 0.61
C LEU A 257 18.17 3.27 -0.32
N SER A 258 18.63 2.60 -1.37
CA SER A 258 19.80 3.06 -2.13
C SER A 258 19.67 2.93 -3.64
N GLU A 259 19.07 1.85 -4.14
CA GLU A 259 18.89 1.69 -5.59
C GLU A 259 17.80 2.62 -6.12
N PRO A 260 17.88 3.04 -7.39
CA PRO A 260 16.80 3.74 -8.08
C PRO A 260 15.46 3.02 -7.92
N TRP A 261 14.39 3.81 -7.82
CA TRP A 261 13.04 3.27 -7.74
C TRP A 261 12.47 3.13 -9.15
N SER A 262 12.01 1.94 -9.51
CA SER A 262 11.24 1.73 -10.73
C SER A 262 9.79 2.13 -10.48
N THR A 263 9.17 2.87 -11.39
CA THR A 263 7.75 3.21 -11.33
C THR A 263 7.09 3.19 -12.70
N ARG A 264 5.77 2.95 -12.72
CA ARG A 264 4.98 2.93 -13.95
C ARG A 264 4.97 4.29 -14.65
N SER A 265 5.25 4.31 -15.95
CA SER A 265 5.22 5.52 -16.78
C SER A 265 3.80 5.84 -17.24
N LEU A 266 2.91 6.27 -16.33
CA LEU A 266 1.48 6.41 -16.58
C LEU A 266 1.14 7.28 -17.80
N LEU A 267 1.82 8.42 -17.99
CA LEU A 267 1.59 9.29 -19.15
C LEU A 267 1.98 8.57 -20.46
N SER A 268 3.15 7.95 -20.51
CA SER A 268 3.61 7.20 -21.68
C SER A 268 2.71 6.00 -21.99
N MET A 269 2.21 5.32 -20.95
CA MET A 269 1.21 4.26 -21.08
C MET A 269 -0.09 4.80 -21.69
N HIS A 270 -0.57 5.96 -21.22
CA HIS A 270 -1.74 6.62 -21.80
C HIS A 270 -1.53 7.01 -23.27
N LEU A 271 -0.39 7.62 -23.61
CA LEU A 271 -0.06 8.03 -24.97
C LEU A 271 0.06 6.83 -25.93
N SER A 272 0.54 5.69 -25.43
CA SER A 272 0.59 4.42 -26.16
C SER A 272 -0.68 3.57 -26.07
N GLN A 273 -1.78 4.14 -25.54
CA GLN A 273 -3.08 3.45 -25.37
C GLN A 273 -2.96 2.11 -24.62
N TYR A 274 -2.04 2.04 -23.65
CA TYR A 274 -1.76 0.87 -22.84
C TYR A 274 -1.40 -0.39 -23.65
N GLN A 275 -0.73 -0.26 -24.79
CA GLN A 275 -0.18 -1.41 -25.52
C GLN A 275 0.79 -2.22 -24.64
N ASN A 276 1.54 -1.55 -23.76
CA ASN A 276 2.40 -2.19 -22.78
C ASN A 276 2.04 -1.74 -21.35
N TYR A 277 1.36 -2.61 -20.62
CA TYR A 277 0.97 -2.37 -19.22
C TYR A 277 2.14 -2.44 -18.22
N ARG A 278 3.36 -2.77 -18.68
CA ARG A 278 4.59 -2.89 -17.88
C ARG A 278 5.60 -1.79 -18.18
N LEU A 279 5.20 -0.72 -18.87
CA LEU A 279 6.11 0.38 -19.16
C LEU A 279 6.50 1.08 -17.85
N GLN A 280 7.79 1.06 -17.56
CA GLN A 280 8.39 1.62 -16.34
C GLN A 280 9.53 2.57 -16.70
N HIS A 281 9.89 3.41 -15.75
CA HIS A 281 11.08 4.24 -15.77
C HIS A 281 11.72 4.28 -14.38
N GLU A 282 13.00 4.59 -14.32
CA GLU A 282 13.72 4.74 -13.05
C GLU A 282 13.65 6.19 -12.56
N LEU A 283 13.41 6.32 -11.27
CA LEU A 283 13.50 7.56 -10.51
C LEU A 283 14.74 7.52 -9.61
N THR A 284 15.38 8.67 -9.44
CA THR A 284 16.35 8.85 -8.37
C THR A 284 15.68 8.55 -7.04
N ASN A 285 16.26 7.64 -6.26
CA ASN A 285 15.72 7.28 -4.97
C ASN A 285 15.86 8.47 -3.99
N PRO A 286 14.74 9.06 -3.53
CA PRO A 286 14.77 10.22 -2.66
C PRO A 286 15.13 9.84 -1.22
N LEU A 287 15.57 8.61 -0.94
CA LEU A 287 16.16 8.21 0.34
C LEU A 287 17.68 8.06 0.22
N ASN A 288 18.23 8.17 -0.99
CA ASN A 288 19.65 8.02 -1.27
C ASN A 288 20.39 9.37 -1.22
N PHE A 289 20.48 9.96 -0.02
CA PHE A 289 21.20 11.22 0.20
C PHE A 289 22.69 11.04 0.48
N ILE A 290 23.18 9.80 0.43
CA ILE A 290 24.61 9.48 0.51
C ILE A 290 25.05 9.06 -0.89
N ALA A 291 25.51 10.05 -1.65
CA ALA A 291 26.49 9.86 -2.71
C ALA A 291 27.69 10.74 -2.36
#